data_AF-A0A1L6XA25-F1
#
_entry.id   AF-A0A1L6XA25-F1
#
_cell.length_a   1.000
_cell.length_b   1.000
_cell.length_c   1.000
_cell.angle_alpha   90.00
_cell.angle_beta   90.00
_cell.angle_gamma   90.00
#
_symmetry.space_group_name_H-M   'P 1'
#
loop_
_entity.id
_entity.type
_entity.pdbx_description
1 polymer ?
#
loop_
_entity_poly.entity_id
_entity_poly.type
_entity_poly.pdbx_seq_one_letter_code
_entity_poly.pdbx_strand_id
1 'polypeptide(L)'
;MFYETPEHLASIGAKVKTMHDVLKINPKEKSILVQDMSTKKVVTDTYDKLIMSTGSYVQVPPLTGIDNDKVLLCMVISRQKQSIIARKTTSISRL
;
A
#
# COMPACT_ATOMS: atom_id res chain seq x y z
N MET A 1 10.78 11.27 11.26
CA MET A 1 11.92 10.52 11.83
C MET A 1 11.70 9.06 11.46
N PHE A 2 12.70 8.39 10.88
CA PHE A 2 12.65 6.95 10.57
C PHE A 2 13.56 6.23 11.56
N TYR A 3 13.06 5.16 12.18
CA TYR A 3 13.83 4.35 13.15
C TYR A 3 14.48 3.13 12.50
N GLU A 4 14.04 2.75 11.30
CA GLU A 4 14.51 1.58 10.56
C GLU A 4 14.57 1.85 9.05
N THR A 5 15.35 1.03 8.34
CA THR A 5 15.53 1.13 6.88
C THR A 5 15.39 -0.21 6.17
N PRO A 6 14.92 -0.24 4.91
CA PRO A 6 14.88 -1.47 4.11
C PRO A 6 16.24 -2.17 4.00
N GLU A 7 17.32 -1.41 3.90
CA GLU A 7 18.69 -1.91 3.77
C GLU A 7 19.15 -2.61 5.05
N HIS A 8 18.85 -2.03 6.22
CA HIS A 8 19.15 -2.64 7.50
C HIS A 8 18.35 -3.95 7.71
N LEU A 9 17.06 -3.97 7.37
CA LEU A 9 16.25 -5.19 7.42
C LEU A 9 16.78 -6.29 6.49
N ALA A 10 17.26 -5.92 5.31
CA ALA A 10 17.91 -6.86 4.40
C ALA A 10 19.21 -7.43 4.98
N SER A 11 19.99 -6.61 5.69
CA SER A 11 21.26 -7.04 6.32
C SER A 11 21.09 -8.09 7.42
N ILE A 12 19.95 -8.06 8.13
CA ILE A 12 19.62 -9.05 9.18
C ILE A 12 18.92 -10.31 8.61
N GLY A 13 18.83 -10.44 7.28
CA GLY A 13 18.36 -11.64 6.59
C GLY A 13 16.93 -11.58 6.04
N ALA A 14 16.23 -10.44 6.13
CA ALA A 14 14.90 -10.32 5.55
C ALA A 14 14.96 -10.10 4.02
N LYS A 15 14.15 -10.82 3.25
CA LYS A 15 13.97 -10.54 1.83
C LYS A 15 12.98 -9.38 1.65
N VAL A 16 13.49 -8.16 1.67
CA VAL A 16 12.65 -6.96 1.55
C VAL A 16 12.24 -6.71 0.09
N LYS A 17 10.93 -6.54 -0.13
CA LYS A 17 10.33 -6.24 -1.44
C LYS A 17 9.55 -4.94 -1.36
N THR A 18 10.24 -3.81 -1.53
CA THR A 18 9.59 -2.49 -1.65
C THR A 18 8.86 -2.36 -2.98
N MET A 19 7.85 -1.48 -3.07
CA MET A 19 7.06 -1.25 -4.29
C MET A 19 6.35 -2.52 -4.81
N HIS A 20 6.00 -3.45 -3.93
CA HIS A 20 5.19 -4.62 -4.24
C HIS A 20 3.85 -4.51 -3.52
N ASP A 21 2.76 -4.62 -4.28
CA ASP A 21 1.39 -4.54 -3.76
C ASP A 21 0.73 -5.92 -3.76
N VAL A 22 0.15 -6.32 -2.63
CA VAL A 22 -0.50 -7.63 -2.50
C VAL A 22 -1.96 -7.48 -2.91
N LEU A 23 -2.31 -8.01 -4.07
CA LEU A 23 -3.64 -7.88 -4.67
C LEU A 23 -4.66 -8.86 -4.08
N LYS A 24 -4.19 -10.07 -3.73
CA LYS A 24 -5.07 -11.15 -3.26
C LYS A 24 -4.31 -12.11 -2.36
N ILE A 25 -5.02 -12.66 -1.37
CA ILE A 25 -4.54 -13.73 -0.50
C ILE A 25 -5.48 -14.93 -0.71
N ASN A 26 -4.93 -16.11 -0.94
CA ASN A 26 -5.65 -17.39 -0.97
C ASN A 26 -5.23 -18.26 0.24
N PRO A 27 -6.00 -18.24 1.35
CA PRO A 27 -5.63 -18.98 2.55
C PRO A 27 -5.68 -20.50 2.40
N LYS A 28 -6.50 -21.02 1.46
CA LYS A 28 -6.64 -22.47 1.24
C LYS A 28 -5.40 -23.06 0.59
N GLU A 29 -4.88 -22.37 -0.42
CA GLU A 29 -3.66 -22.76 -1.15
C GLU A 29 -2.39 -22.19 -0.50
N LYS A 30 -2.54 -21.35 0.53
CA LYS A 30 -1.47 -20.57 1.16
C LYS A 30 -0.61 -19.81 0.14
N SER A 31 -1.29 -19.10 -0.75
CA SER A 31 -0.67 -18.31 -1.82
C SER A 31 -1.11 -16.85 -1.78
N ILE A 32 -0.28 -15.97 -2.32
CA ILE A 32 -0.55 -14.55 -2.49
C ILE A 32 -0.32 -14.15 -3.95
N LEU A 33 -1.15 -13.23 -4.43
CA LEU A 33 -0.97 -12.58 -5.72
C LEU A 33 -0.38 -11.20 -5.47
N VAL A 34 0.81 -10.94 -6.02
CA VAL A 34 1.58 -9.72 -5.78
C VAL A 34 1.87 -9.03 -7.11
N GLN A 35 1.73 -7.71 -7.14
CA GLN A 35 2.08 -6.88 -8.28
C GLN A 35 3.33 -6.05 -7.97
N ASP A 36 4.34 -6.14 -8.82
CA ASP A 36 5.44 -5.18 -8.83
C ASP A 36 4.91 -3.85 -9.39
N MET A 37 4.96 -2.79 -8.60
CA MET A 37 4.41 -1.48 -8.99
C MET A 37 5.27 -0.75 -10.02
N SER A 38 6.55 -1.11 -10.14
CA SER A 38 7.52 -0.55 -11.08
C SER A 38 7.37 -1.21 -12.46
N THR A 39 7.28 -2.55 -12.50
CA THR A 39 7.20 -3.29 -13.77
C THR A 39 5.79 -3.68 -14.17
N LYS A 40 4.79 -3.48 -13.31
CA LYS A 40 3.39 -3.91 -13.45
C LYS A 40 3.20 -5.43 -13.61
N LYS A 41 4.24 -6.22 -13.33
CA LYS A 41 4.17 -7.69 -13.42
C LYS A 41 3.43 -8.24 -12.21
N VAL A 42 2.55 -9.20 -12.46
CA VAL A 42 1.82 -9.92 -11.42
C VAL A 42 2.46 -11.29 -11.25
N VAL A 43 2.79 -11.64 -10.02
CA VAL A 43 3.43 -12.90 -9.65
C VAL A 43 2.65 -13.56 -8.52
N THR A 44 2.64 -14.89 -8.51
CA THR A 44 2.10 -15.67 -7.40
C THR A 44 3.25 -16.13 -6.52
N ASP A 45 3.13 -15.94 -5.21
CA ASP A 45 4.08 -16.44 -4.22
C ASP A 45 3.35 -17.29 -3.17
N THR A 46 4.08 -18.13 -2.45
CA THR A 46 3.52 -19.08 -1.47
C THR A 46 4.12 -18.86 -0.08
N TYR A 47 3.37 -19.19 0.97
CA TYR A 47 3.81 -18.96 2.34
C TYR A 47 3.45 -20.13 3.27
N ASP A 48 4.25 -20.36 4.30
CA ASP A 48 3.86 -21.24 5.40
C ASP A 48 3.03 -20.50 6.46
N LYS A 49 3.44 -19.26 6.74
CA LYS A 49 2.81 -18.35 7.69
C LYS A 49 2.69 -16.96 7.05
N LEU A 50 1.54 -16.32 7.25
CA LEU A 50 1.27 -14.96 6.78
C LEU A 50 1.06 -14.03 7.97
N ILE A 51 1.84 -12.96 8.05
CA ILE A 51 1.71 -11.91 9.07
C ILE A 51 1.04 -10.70 8.43
N MET A 52 -0.21 -10.42 8.81
CA MET A 52 -0.95 -9.26 8.31
C MET A 52 -0.59 -7.99 9.08
N SER A 53 0.19 -7.12 8.43
CA SER A 53 0.64 -5.83 8.96
C SER A 53 0.32 -4.67 7.98
N THR A 54 -0.77 -4.78 7.22
CA THR A 54 -1.19 -3.79 6.20
C THR A 54 -1.63 -2.44 6.77
N GLY A 55 -1.70 -2.31 8.09
CA GLY A 55 -2.10 -1.07 8.76
C GLY A 55 -3.57 -0.70 8.51
N SER A 56 -3.83 0.61 8.49
CA SER A 56 -5.15 1.19 8.26
C SER A 56 -5.09 2.24 7.13
N TYR A 57 -6.26 2.64 6.63
CA TYR A 57 -6.39 3.72 5.66
C TYR A 57 -7.40 4.78 6.15
N VAL A 58 -7.34 6.00 5.59
CA VAL A 58 -8.28 7.06 5.97
C VAL A 58 -9.55 6.79 5.19
N GLN A 59 -10.63 6.53 5.92
CA GLN A 59 -11.95 6.50 5.34
C GLN A 59 -12.38 7.91 4.93
N VAL A 60 -12.63 8.12 3.64
CA VAL A 60 -13.07 9.41 3.10
C VAL A 60 -14.60 9.41 3.07
N PRO A 61 -15.27 10.26 3.87
CA PRO A 61 -16.73 10.33 3.83
C PRO A 61 -17.22 10.97 2.52
N PRO A 62 -18.42 10.62 2.03
CA PRO A 62 -19.00 11.18 0.82
C PRO A 62 -19.55 12.59 1.11
N LEU A 63 -18.68 13.57 1.23
CA LEU A 63 -19.03 14.98 1.44
C LEU A 63 -18.72 15.79 0.18
N THR A 64 -19.62 16.68 -0.22
CA THR A 64 -19.38 17.59 -1.35
C THR A 64 -18.16 18.46 -1.05
N GLY A 65 -17.16 18.45 -1.96
CA GLY A 65 -15.93 19.23 -1.82
C GLY A 65 -14.83 18.56 -1.00
N ILE A 66 -14.98 17.29 -0.60
CA ILE A 66 -13.93 16.51 0.10
C ILE A 66 -12.68 16.27 -0.76
N ASP A 67 -12.85 16.38 -2.07
CA ASP A 67 -11.88 16.24 -3.14
C ASP A 67 -11.23 17.58 -3.55
N ASN A 68 -11.49 18.67 -2.81
CA ASN A 68 -10.81 19.95 -2.96
C ASN A 68 -9.32 19.82 -2.61
N ASP A 69 -8.42 20.41 -3.40
CA ASP A 69 -6.96 20.36 -3.19
C ASP A 69 -6.51 20.95 -1.84
N LYS A 70 -7.33 21.78 -1.19
CA LYS A 70 -7.09 22.32 0.16
C LYS A 70 -7.40 21.32 1.28
N VAL A 71 -8.02 20.18 0.95
CA VAL A 71 -8.34 19.11 1.89
C VAL A 71 -7.24 18.05 1.82
N LEU A 72 -6.41 17.99 2.86
CA LEU A 72 -5.25 17.09 2.92
C LEU A 72 -5.49 15.91 3.86
N LEU A 73 -4.94 14.75 3.50
CA LEU A 73 -4.92 13.57 4.37
C LEU A 73 -3.62 13.49 5.16
N CYS A 74 -3.72 13.31 6.47
CA CYS A 74 -2.58 13.15 7.38
C CYS A 74 -2.56 11.73 7.96
N MET A 75 -1.73 10.83 7.43
CA MET A 75 -1.65 9.45 7.94
C MET A 75 -0.31 8.76 7.65
N VAL A 76 0.34 9.08 6.53
CA VAL A 76 1.65 8.49 6.16
C VAL A 76 2.59 9.61 5.73
N ILE A 77 3.88 9.48 6.05
CA ILE A 77 4.91 10.49 5.79
C ILE A 77 5.05 10.78 4.28
N SER A 78 4.76 9.81 3.40
CA SER A 78 4.70 10.03 1.95
C SER A 78 3.60 11.01 1.54
N ARG A 79 2.47 11.04 2.28
CA ARG A 79 1.42 12.05 2.12
C ARG A 79 1.80 13.41 2.67
N GLN A 80 2.71 13.48 3.65
CA GLN A 80 3.22 14.74 4.18
C GLN A 80 4.07 15.52 3.15
N LYS A 81 4.77 14.80 2.24
CA LYS A 81 5.47 15.41 1.10
C LYS A 81 4.55 15.70 -0.11
N GLN A 82 3.32 15.18 -0.12
CA GLN A 82 2.29 15.40 -1.16
C GLN A 82 1.28 16.49 -0.76
N SER A 83 1.73 17.54 -0.06
CA SER A 83 1.09 18.86 -0.19
C SER A 83 1.17 19.42 -1.61
N ILE A 84 1.82 18.70 -2.55
CA ILE A 84 1.82 18.96 -3.98
C ILE A 84 1.32 17.68 -4.69
N ILE A 85 0.01 17.64 -4.94
CA ILE A 85 -0.67 16.88 -6.01
C ILE A 85 -0.55 15.35 -5.90
N ALA A 86 -1.45 14.73 -5.12
CA ALA A 86 -1.82 13.33 -5.32
C ALA A 86 -3.34 13.22 -5.52
N ARG A 87 -3.76 13.27 -6.80
CA ARG A 87 -5.15 13.08 -7.22
C ARG A 87 -5.65 11.72 -6.76
N LYS A 88 -6.69 11.68 -5.93
CA LYS A 88 -7.46 10.45 -5.69
C LYS A 88 -8.42 10.29 -6.87
N THR A 89 -8.06 9.45 -7.83
CA THR A 89 -9.02 9.02 -8.86
C THR A 89 -10.09 8.17 -8.19
N THR A 90 -11.26 8.77 -8.02
CA THR A 90 -12.49 8.10 -7.60
C THR A 90 -13.04 7.30 -8.78
N SER A 91 -12.67 6.02 -8.90
CA SER A 91 -13.47 5.05 -9.66
C SER A 91 -14.44 4.38 -8.69
N ILE A 92 -15.57 5.05 -8.44
CA ILE A 92 -16.77 4.40 -7.93
C ILE A 92 -17.44 3.76 -9.16
N SER A 93 -17.15 2.49 -9.44
CA SER A 93 -18.10 1.68 -10.22
C SER A 93 -19.14 1.15 -9.25
N ARG A 94 -20.33 1.77 -9.27
CA ARG A 94 -21.54 1.18 -8.69
C ARG A 94 -21.83 -0.14 -9.42
N LEU A 95 -21.96 -1.22 -8.67
CA LEU A 95 -22.98 -2.25 -8.91
C LEU A 95 -24.02 -2.08 -7.81
#